data_AF-A0A8E0VPC3-F1
#
_entry.id   AF-A0A8E0VPC3-F1
#
_cell.length_a   1.000
_cell.length_b   1.000
_cell.length_c   1.000
_cell.angle_alpha   90.00
_cell.angle_beta   90.00
_cell.angle_gamma   90.00
#
_symmetry.space_group_name_H-M   'P 1'
#
loop_
_entity.id
_entity.type
_entity.pdbx_description
1 polymer ?
#
loop_
_entity_poly.entity_id
_entity_poly.type
_entity_poly.pdbx_seq_one_letter_code
_entity_poly.pdbx_strand_id
1 'polypeptide(L)'
;MTAEGRHGQGPSANGNWCLIESDPGVFTELMRGFGVEGLECEEVYDLKETESIADALGLIFLFNWAGKSSGDEKIVSDPKKSGIFFAKQVITNACATQAIINILMNIADGQIQLGQTLLNFKSFVEEFDSTMKGISLSTSQQIRTVHNSFSNYQIFEFDDKTSKKHDDVYHFVGYLPVNGVLYELDGLKEGPIDHGKIPENTAWIDFARPILEKRMNQRIDGNFNLMAVVPDRLTIYQKQLEEIKSSSAASLEIINELERNIENEKRKAANHRQENIRRRHNYLPLIVELLKTLAEQGCLVEYVSKARAIAQERKGVKSNAAKM
;
A
#
# COMPACT_ATOMS: atom_id res chain seq x y z
N MET A 1 -39.19 -1.49 -42.00
CA MET A 1 -39.19 -2.21 -40.71
C MET A 1 -37.91 -3.00 -40.64
N THR A 2 -36.88 -2.36 -40.08
CA THR A 2 -35.51 -2.83 -39.93
C THR A 2 -35.40 -3.62 -38.63
N ALA A 3 -34.82 -4.82 -38.69
CA ALA A 3 -34.44 -5.59 -37.53
C ALA A 3 -32.93 -5.40 -37.32
N GLU A 4 -32.56 -4.48 -36.41
CA GLU A 4 -31.20 -4.35 -35.91
C GLU A 4 -30.97 -5.40 -34.82
N GLY A 5 -30.11 -6.37 -35.12
CA GLY A 5 -29.58 -7.33 -34.16
C GLY A 5 -28.56 -6.65 -33.26
N ARG A 6 -28.78 -6.80 -31.95
CA ARG A 6 -27.95 -6.27 -30.86
C ARG A 6 -26.47 -6.60 -31.06
N HIS A 7 -25.66 -5.57 -31.31
CA HIS A 7 -24.24 -5.62 -31.02
C HIS A 7 -24.06 -5.75 -29.50
N GLY A 8 -23.44 -6.84 -29.08
CA GLY A 8 -22.94 -7.00 -27.72
C GLY A 8 -21.97 -5.86 -27.42
N GLN A 9 -22.31 -5.04 -26.42
CA GLN A 9 -21.38 -4.08 -25.85
C GLN A 9 -20.21 -4.87 -25.24
N GLY A 10 -19.02 -4.63 -25.76
CA GLY A 10 -17.77 -5.10 -25.17
C GLY A 10 -17.55 -4.52 -23.75
N PRO A 11 -16.50 -4.97 -23.05
CA PRO A 11 -16.22 -4.54 -21.69
C PRO A 11 -16.11 -3.01 -21.63
N SER A 12 -16.70 -2.42 -20.60
CA SER A 12 -16.72 -0.98 -20.37
C SER A 12 -15.31 -0.40 -20.45
N ALA A 13 -15.17 0.74 -21.12
CA ALA A 13 -13.91 1.46 -21.32
C ALA A 13 -13.24 1.97 -20.02
N ASN A 14 -13.81 1.67 -18.85
CA ASN A 14 -13.24 1.92 -17.53
C ASN A 14 -12.70 0.61 -16.95
N GLY A 15 -11.52 0.17 -17.42
CA GLY A 15 -10.82 -1.00 -16.87
C GLY A 15 -10.79 -1.03 -15.35
N ASN A 16 -11.02 -2.23 -14.79
CA ASN A 16 -11.16 -2.49 -13.36
C ASN A 16 -9.84 -2.23 -12.59
N TRP A 17 -9.95 -1.84 -11.31
CA TRP A 17 -8.81 -1.68 -10.39
C TRP A 17 -8.75 -2.90 -9.44
N CYS A 18 -7.58 -3.53 -9.34
CA CYS A 18 -7.38 -4.69 -8.48
C CYS A 18 -7.22 -4.30 -7.00
N LEU A 19 -7.42 -5.26 -6.09
CA LEU A 19 -6.97 -5.09 -4.70
C LEU A 19 -5.44 -5.25 -4.64
N ILE A 20 -4.81 -4.40 -3.84
CA ILE A 20 -3.37 -4.42 -3.56
C ILE A 20 -3.15 -4.93 -2.13
N GLU A 21 -2.24 -5.89 -1.99
CA GLU A 21 -1.80 -6.41 -0.71
C GLU A 21 -0.97 -5.35 0.05
N SER A 22 -1.13 -5.29 1.37
CA SER A 22 -0.36 -4.39 2.24
C SER A 22 1.04 -4.93 2.46
N ASP A 23 1.92 -4.78 1.47
CA ASP A 23 3.29 -5.28 1.50
C ASP A 23 4.28 -4.14 1.15
N PRO A 24 5.32 -3.91 1.97
CA PRO A 24 6.28 -2.82 1.73
C PRO A 24 7.03 -2.98 0.40
N GLY A 25 7.32 -4.21 -0.03
CA GLY A 25 7.94 -4.49 -1.32
C GLY A 25 7.02 -4.11 -2.49
N VAL A 26 5.73 -4.44 -2.40
CA VAL A 26 4.73 -4.02 -3.40
C VAL A 26 4.60 -2.50 -3.47
N PHE A 27 4.53 -1.81 -2.32
CA PHE A 27 4.41 -0.35 -2.29
C PHE A 27 5.68 0.35 -2.82
N THR A 28 6.85 -0.18 -2.51
CA THR A 28 8.13 0.27 -3.08
C THR A 28 8.14 0.17 -4.60
N GLU A 29 7.73 -0.98 -5.13
CA GLU A 29 7.70 -1.22 -6.57
C GLU A 29 6.58 -0.42 -7.28
N LEU A 30 5.46 -0.14 -6.61
CA LEU A 30 4.43 0.77 -7.11
C LEU A 30 4.97 2.19 -7.29
N MET A 31 5.66 2.74 -6.27
CA MET A 31 6.29 4.06 -6.36
C MET A 31 7.30 4.12 -7.52
N ARG A 32 8.17 3.12 -7.63
CA ARG A 32 9.12 2.98 -8.76
C ARG A 32 8.41 2.88 -10.10
N GLY A 33 7.32 2.12 -10.18
CA GLY A 33 6.50 1.98 -11.38
C GLY A 33 5.83 3.28 -11.82
N PHE A 34 5.50 4.17 -10.89
CA PHE A 34 5.04 5.53 -11.20
C PHE A 34 6.17 6.46 -11.67
N GLY A 35 7.42 6.01 -11.60
CA GLY A 35 8.62 6.77 -11.99
C GLY A 35 9.29 7.50 -10.83
N VAL A 36 8.90 7.22 -9.58
CA VAL A 36 9.51 7.84 -8.40
C VAL A 36 10.83 7.15 -8.08
N GLU A 37 11.87 7.94 -7.86
CA GLU A 37 13.20 7.44 -7.51
C GLU A 37 13.60 7.84 -6.09
N GLY A 38 14.49 7.05 -5.48
CA GLY A 38 15.10 7.36 -4.19
C GLY A 38 14.21 7.13 -2.97
N LEU A 39 13.07 6.44 -3.12
CA LEU A 39 12.17 6.08 -2.03
C LEU A 39 11.95 4.58 -1.94
N GLU A 40 11.68 4.11 -0.74
CA GLU A 40 11.16 2.78 -0.45
C GLU A 40 10.10 2.83 0.67
N CYS A 41 9.38 1.72 0.85
CA CYS A 41 8.48 1.53 1.98
C CYS A 41 9.09 0.54 2.97
N GLU A 42 8.97 0.84 4.25
CA GLU A 42 9.30 -0.06 5.36
C GLU A 42 8.08 -0.31 6.23
N GLU A 43 7.94 -1.55 6.71
CA GLU A 43 6.88 -1.89 7.66
C GLU A 43 7.26 -1.40 9.07
N VAL A 44 6.30 -0.81 9.78
CA VAL A 44 6.48 -0.26 11.13
C VAL A 44 5.87 -1.23 12.13
N TYR A 45 6.74 -1.97 12.83
CA TYR A 45 6.31 -2.96 13.84
C TYR A 45 6.11 -2.36 15.23
N ASP A 46 6.94 -1.39 15.61
CA ASP A 46 6.85 -0.71 16.90
C ASP A 46 6.95 0.81 16.72
N LEU A 47 5.93 1.52 17.18
CA LEU A 47 5.91 2.98 17.20
C LEU A 47 6.77 3.56 18.33
N LYS A 48 7.33 2.72 19.21
CA LYS A 48 8.26 3.14 20.26
C LYS A 48 9.70 3.25 19.78
N GLU A 49 10.09 2.37 18.86
CA GLU A 49 11.41 2.30 18.24
C GLU A 49 11.36 2.98 16.86
N THR A 50 11.47 4.31 16.87
CA THR A 50 11.30 5.14 15.66
C THR A 50 12.59 5.41 14.91
N GLU A 51 13.73 4.86 15.35
CA GLU A 51 15.04 5.12 14.76
C GLU A 51 15.10 4.73 13.27
N SER A 52 14.51 3.60 12.89
CA SER A 52 14.46 3.12 11.50
C SER A 52 13.58 3.95 10.58
N ILE A 53 12.69 4.78 11.14
CA ILE A 53 11.73 5.60 10.39
C ILE A 53 11.83 7.09 10.73
N ALA A 54 12.92 7.51 11.37
CA ALA A 54 13.08 8.89 11.85
C ALA A 54 13.09 9.92 10.71
N ASP A 55 13.52 9.51 9.52
CA ASP A 55 13.55 10.29 8.29
C ASP A 55 12.41 9.94 7.32
N ALA A 56 11.35 9.27 7.81
CA ALA A 56 10.16 9.04 7.01
C ALA A 56 9.57 10.35 6.50
N LEU A 57 9.11 10.31 5.25
CA LEU A 57 8.46 11.43 4.56
C LEU A 57 6.93 11.34 4.64
N GLY A 58 6.41 10.17 4.97
CA GLY A 58 5.00 9.92 5.22
C GLY A 58 4.77 8.52 5.79
N LEU A 59 3.59 8.31 6.36
CA LEU A 59 3.13 7.01 6.84
C LEU A 59 1.87 6.59 6.09
N ILE A 60 1.74 5.31 5.82
CA ILE A 60 0.56 4.69 5.21
C ILE A 60 -0.02 3.74 6.23
N PHE A 61 -1.27 3.97 6.63
CA PHE A 61 -1.97 3.15 7.62
C PHE A 61 -3.14 2.42 6.97
N LEU A 62 -3.17 1.11 7.13
CA LEU A 62 -4.25 0.21 6.72
C LEU A 62 -5.04 -0.24 7.94
N PHE A 63 -6.37 -0.19 7.85
CA PHE A 63 -7.25 -0.67 8.91
C PHE A 63 -8.59 -1.16 8.36
N ASN A 64 -9.28 -2.01 9.13
CA ASN A 64 -10.64 -2.43 8.83
C ASN A 64 -11.62 -1.25 9.00
N TRP A 65 -12.30 -0.87 7.93
CA TRP A 65 -13.21 0.27 7.86
C TRP A 65 -14.59 -0.08 8.42
N ALA A 66 -14.88 0.45 9.61
CA ALA A 66 -16.15 0.23 10.30
C ALA A 66 -17.30 1.17 9.86
N GLY A 67 -17.13 1.96 8.79
CA GLY A 67 -18.17 2.83 8.22
C GLY A 67 -18.59 4.06 9.06
N LYS A 68 -18.07 4.23 10.28
CA LYS A 68 -18.42 5.36 11.17
C LYS A 68 -17.25 6.34 11.31
N SER A 69 -17.49 7.61 10.96
CA SER A 69 -16.61 8.72 11.36
C SER A 69 -16.87 9.08 12.82
N SER A 70 -15.83 9.47 13.56
CA SER A 70 -15.92 9.96 14.93
C SER A 70 -16.57 11.36 15.05
N GLY A 71 -16.81 12.06 13.93
CA GLY A 71 -17.51 13.37 13.91
C GLY A 71 -16.69 14.56 14.43
N ASP A 72 -15.64 14.33 15.22
CA ASP A 72 -14.73 15.35 15.79
C ASP A 72 -13.50 15.65 14.89
N GLU A 73 -13.55 15.30 13.61
CA GLU A 73 -12.41 15.48 12.69
C GLU A 73 -12.35 16.92 12.17
N LYS A 74 -11.20 17.58 12.31
CA LYS A 74 -10.97 18.93 11.77
C LYS A 74 -10.67 18.86 10.26
N ILE A 75 -11.73 18.74 9.46
CA ILE A 75 -11.61 18.66 7.99
C ILE A 75 -11.27 20.03 7.40
N VAL A 76 -10.22 20.07 6.57
CA VAL A 76 -9.84 21.24 5.77
C VAL A 76 -10.80 21.36 4.58
N SER A 77 -11.54 22.46 4.51
CA SER A 77 -12.56 22.69 3.48
C SER A 77 -12.00 23.02 2.10
N ASP A 78 -10.85 23.69 2.04
CA ASP A 78 -10.17 24.06 0.79
C ASP A 78 -8.69 23.66 0.86
N PRO A 79 -8.36 22.41 0.46
CA PRO A 79 -7.00 21.89 0.56
C PRO A 79 -6.00 22.71 -0.27
N LYS A 80 -6.45 23.25 -1.41
CA LYS A 80 -5.61 24.04 -2.32
C LYS A 80 -5.12 25.32 -1.66
N LYS A 81 -5.99 26.03 -0.93
CA LYS A 81 -5.58 27.22 -0.16
C LYS A 81 -4.57 26.92 0.93
N SER A 82 -4.57 25.71 1.46
CA SER A 82 -3.57 25.24 2.44
C SER A 82 -2.29 24.70 1.78
N GLY A 83 -2.19 24.73 0.45
CA GLY A 83 -1.06 24.18 -0.31
C GLY A 83 -1.01 22.66 -0.32
N ILE A 84 -2.15 21.98 -0.09
CA ILE A 84 -2.24 20.52 0.04
C ILE A 84 -2.85 19.93 -1.22
N PHE A 85 -2.14 18.99 -1.83
CA PHE A 85 -2.71 18.08 -2.81
C PHE A 85 -3.60 17.06 -2.09
N PHE A 86 -4.87 16.99 -2.46
CA PHE A 86 -5.78 15.97 -1.93
C PHE A 86 -6.70 15.49 -3.04
N ALA A 87 -6.68 14.20 -3.31
CA ALA A 87 -7.61 13.53 -4.21
C ALA A 87 -8.59 12.68 -3.40
N LYS A 88 -9.89 12.82 -3.67
CA LYS A 88 -10.96 11.97 -3.13
C LYS A 88 -11.04 10.65 -3.88
N GLN A 89 -11.45 9.59 -3.19
CA GLN A 89 -11.57 8.27 -3.78
C GLN A 89 -12.90 8.18 -4.51
N VAL A 90 -12.81 7.82 -5.79
CA VAL A 90 -13.97 7.71 -6.68
C VAL A 90 -14.20 6.26 -7.13
N ILE A 91 -13.17 5.43 -7.11
CA ILE A 91 -13.24 4.00 -7.48
C ILE A 91 -12.81 3.14 -6.29
N THR A 92 -13.52 2.02 -6.10
CA THR A 92 -13.19 0.98 -5.12
C THR A 92 -11.87 0.30 -5.48
N ASN A 93 -11.09 -0.15 -4.50
CA ASN A 93 -9.79 -0.84 -4.67
C ASN A 93 -8.59 0.03 -5.11
N ALA A 94 -8.80 1.29 -5.50
CA ALA A 94 -7.70 2.21 -5.83
C ALA A 94 -7.01 2.84 -4.58
N CYS A 95 -7.47 2.51 -3.37
CA CYS A 95 -7.07 3.14 -2.10
C CYS A 95 -5.56 3.12 -1.85
N ALA A 96 -4.87 2.01 -2.16
CA ALA A 96 -3.41 1.90 -2.00
C ALA A 96 -2.65 2.95 -2.83
N THR A 97 -2.94 3.01 -4.14
CA THR A 97 -2.33 3.97 -5.06
C THR A 97 -2.69 5.40 -4.71
N GLN A 98 -3.93 5.63 -4.28
CA GLN A 98 -4.37 6.96 -3.89
C GLN A 98 -3.68 7.44 -2.61
N ALA A 99 -3.50 6.57 -1.60
CA ALA A 99 -2.73 6.90 -0.39
C ALA A 99 -1.28 7.25 -0.73
N ILE A 100 -0.61 6.43 -1.58
CA ILE A 100 0.74 6.71 -2.08
C ILE A 100 0.80 8.08 -2.77
N ILE A 101 -0.07 8.33 -3.76
CA ILE A 101 -0.04 9.58 -4.54
C ILE A 101 -0.38 10.80 -3.68
N ASN A 102 -1.34 10.69 -2.77
CA ASN A 102 -1.66 11.77 -1.82
C ASN A 102 -0.43 12.12 -0.96
N ILE A 103 0.37 11.15 -0.51
CA ILE A 103 1.63 11.43 0.19
C ILE A 103 2.64 12.08 -0.76
N LEU A 104 2.97 11.41 -1.86
CA LEU A 104 4.03 11.82 -2.78
C LEU A 104 3.84 13.24 -3.33
N MET A 105 2.62 13.64 -3.65
CA MET A 105 2.32 14.96 -4.22
C MET A 105 2.47 16.11 -3.23
N ASN A 106 2.55 15.80 -1.92
CA ASN A 106 2.72 16.76 -0.83
C ASN A 106 4.11 16.75 -0.20
N ILE A 107 4.99 15.81 -0.59
CA ILE A 107 6.40 15.87 -0.21
C ILE A 107 7.03 17.11 -0.85
N ALA A 108 7.85 17.83 -0.09
CA ALA A 108 8.40 19.10 -0.51
C ALA A 108 9.29 18.96 -1.76
N ASP A 109 9.18 19.94 -2.67
CA ASP A 109 9.98 19.95 -3.90
C ASP A 109 11.49 19.91 -3.56
N GLY A 110 12.24 19.08 -4.28
CA GLY A 110 13.67 18.88 -4.07
C GLY A 110 14.04 17.79 -3.05
N GLN A 111 13.09 17.28 -2.26
CA GLN A 111 13.33 16.09 -1.43
C GLN A 111 13.27 14.79 -2.25
N ILE A 112 12.43 14.76 -3.29
CA ILE A 112 12.19 13.55 -4.11
C ILE A 112 12.09 13.89 -5.59
N GLN A 113 12.28 12.88 -6.44
CA GLN A 113 12.05 12.95 -7.88
C GLN A 113 10.80 12.15 -8.24
N LEU A 114 9.69 12.82 -8.53
CA LEU A 114 8.38 12.20 -8.77
C LEU A 114 8.28 11.40 -10.09
N GLY A 115 9.18 11.65 -11.04
CA GLY A 115 9.12 11.10 -12.40
C GLY A 115 8.07 11.78 -13.29
N GLN A 116 8.22 11.60 -14.61
CA GLN A 116 7.44 12.35 -15.61
C GLN A 116 5.93 12.06 -15.53
N THR A 117 5.54 10.83 -15.22
CA THR A 117 4.13 10.41 -15.11
C THR A 117 3.41 11.22 -14.04
N LEU A 118 3.97 11.27 -12.82
CA LEU A 118 3.38 11.99 -11.70
C LEU A 118 3.53 13.51 -11.86
N LEU A 119 4.63 14.01 -12.42
CA LEU A 119 4.79 15.44 -12.73
C LEU A 119 3.72 15.93 -13.72
N ASN A 120 3.52 15.20 -14.83
CA ASN A 120 2.48 15.52 -15.80
C ASN A 120 1.09 15.50 -15.17
N PHE A 121 0.82 14.49 -14.34
CA PHE A 121 -0.44 14.38 -13.63
C PHE A 121 -0.64 15.54 -12.65
N LYS A 122 0.38 15.90 -11.86
CA LYS A 122 0.36 17.02 -10.89
C LYS A 122 0.04 18.34 -11.60
N SER A 123 0.70 18.62 -12.72
CA SER A 123 0.42 19.82 -13.53
C SER A 123 -0.98 19.80 -14.16
N PHE A 124 -1.43 18.64 -14.65
CA PHE A 124 -2.75 18.52 -15.27
C PHE A 124 -3.89 18.82 -14.30
N VAL A 125 -3.77 18.40 -13.03
CA VAL A 125 -4.83 18.54 -12.02
C VAL A 125 -4.61 19.69 -11.03
N GLU A 126 -3.66 20.59 -11.32
CA GLU A 126 -3.26 21.68 -10.41
C GLU A 126 -4.47 22.54 -9.95
N GLU A 127 -5.33 22.88 -10.91
CA GLU A 127 -6.51 23.73 -10.69
C GLU A 127 -7.77 22.96 -10.27
N PHE A 128 -7.69 21.64 -10.18
CA PHE A 128 -8.86 20.81 -9.89
C PHE A 128 -9.19 20.78 -8.40
N ASP A 129 -10.48 20.68 -8.10
CA ASP A 129 -10.94 20.32 -6.75
C ASP A 129 -10.61 18.86 -6.43
N SER A 130 -10.80 18.47 -5.16
CA SER A 130 -10.46 17.14 -4.66
C SER A 130 -11.20 16.00 -5.38
N THR A 131 -12.42 16.26 -5.83
CA THR A 131 -13.24 15.28 -6.55
C THR A 131 -12.75 15.10 -7.97
N MET A 132 -12.49 16.19 -8.69
CA MET A 132 -11.92 16.18 -10.04
C MET A 132 -10.52 15.58 -10.08
N LYS A 133 -9.68 15.81 -9.05
CA LYS A 133 -8.40 15.11 -8.86
C LYS A 133 -8.60 13.60 -8.76
N GLY A 134 -9.58 13.17 -7.96
CA GLY A 134 -9.95 11.76 -7.81
C GLY A 134 -10.41 11.11 -9.11
N ILE A 135 -11.32 11.76 -9.84
CA ILE A 135 -11.82 11.28 -11.15
C ILE A 135 -10.66 11.18 -12.14
N SER A 136 -9.82 12.20 -12.23
CA SER A 136 -8.65 12.22 -13.12
C SER A 136 -7.66 11.11 -12.79
N LEU A 137 -7.43 10.84 -11.49
CA LEU A 137 -6.57 9.75 -11.04
C LEU A 137 -7.13 8.40 -11.50
N SER A 138 -8.43 8.21 -11.28
CA SER A 138 -9.14 6.96 -11.57
C SER A 138 -9.19 6.60 -13.07
N THR A 139 -9.09 7.62 -13.93
CA THR A 139 -9.12 7.50 -15.39
C THR A 139 -7.72 7.45 -16.01
N SER A 140 -6.66 7.67 -15.22
CA SER A 140 -5.29 7.62 -15.69
C SER A 140 -4.88 6.19 -16.05
N GLN A 141 -4.77 5.92 -17.36
CA GLN A 141 -4.40 4.60 -17.86
C GLN A 141 -2.98 4.20 -17.43
N GLN A 142 -2.04 5.14 -17.39
CA GLN A 142 -0.66 4.86 -16.98
C GLN A 142 -0.61 4.41 -15.52
N ILE A 143 -1.23 5.17 -14.62
CA ILE A 143 -1.28 4.86 -13.18
C ILE A 143 -2.01 3.54 -12.95
N ARG A 144 -3.17 3.34 -13.61
CA ARG A 144 -3.92 2.08 -13.51
C ARG A 144 -3.14 0.87 -14.01
N THR A 145 -2.36 1.03 -15.09
CA THR A 145 -1.54 -0.07 -15.64
C THR A 145 -0.47 -0.50 -14.64
N VAL A 146 0.22 0.47 -14.02
CA VAL A 146 1.21 0.20 -12.97
C VAL A 146 0.52 -0.47 -11.78
N HIS A 147 -0.57 0.10 -11.26
CA HIS A 147 -1.34 -0.47 -10.16
C HIS A 147 -1.72 -1.95 -10.42
N ASN A 148 -2.36 -2.23 -11.56
CA ASN A 148 -2.81 -3.59 -11.89
C ASN A 148 -1.66 -4.57 -12.15
N SER A 149 -0.44 -4.08 -12.43
CA SER A 149 0.74 -4.96 -12.62
C SER A 149 1.22 -5.64 -11.33
N PHE A 150 0.78 -5.15 -10.17
CA PHE A 150 1.05 -5.72 -8.84
C PHE A 150 -0.15 -6.43 -8.23
N SER A 151 -1.20 -6.68 -9.02
CA SER A 151 -2.28 -7.57 -8.61
C SER A 151 -1.77 -9.00 -8.45
N ASN A 152 -2.32 -9.71 -7.46
CA ASN A 152 -2.20 -11.16 -7.39
C ASN A 152 -2.77 -11.79 -8.66
N TYR A 153 -2.14 -12.87 -9.15
CA TYR A 153 -2.66 -13.58 -10.30
C TYR A 153 -4.07 -14.12 -10.03
N GLN A 154 -5.08 -13.54 -10.67
CA GLN A 154 -6.46 -13.99 -10.54
C GLN A 154 -6.72 -15.15 -11.50
N ILE A 155 -6.91 -16.35 -10.93
CA ILE A 155 -7.13 -17.60 -11.69
C ILE A 155 -8.51 -17.61 -12.37
N PHE A 156 -9.49 -16.90 -11.80
CA PHE A 156 -10.87 -16.84 -12.29
C PHE A 156 -11.40 -15.40 -12.16
N GLU A 157 -12.18 -14.96 -13.17
CA GLU A 157 -13.09 -13.81 -13.02
C GLU A 157 -14.26 -14.27 -12.16
N PHE A 158 -14.17 -14.07 -10.84
CA PHE A 158 -15.34 -14.27 -9.99
C PHE A 158 -16.31 -13.12 -10.25
N ASP A 159 -17.46 -13.42 -10.87
CA ASP A 159 -18.62 -12.54 -10.88
C ASP A 159 -18.94 -12.22 -9.40
N ASP A 160 -18.92 -10.95 -8.99
CA ASP A 160 -19.02 -10.43 -7.59
C ASP A 160 -20.27 -10.86 -6.78
N LYS A 161 -21.04 -11.84 -7.26
CA LYS A 161 -22.35 -12.24 -6.72
C LYS A 161 -22.30 -13.21 -5.54
N THR A 162 -21.11 -13.57 -5.04
CA THR A 162 -20.97 -14.48 -3.88
C THR A 162 -20.28 -13.89 -2.66
N SER A 163 -20.28 -12.57 -2.47
CA SER A 163 -19.96 -11.96 -1.17
C SER A 163 -21.14 -12.13 -0.18
N LYS A 164 -21.33 -13.34 0.33
CA LYS A 164 -22.21 -13.60 1.48
C LYS A 164 -21.39 -13.83 2.75
N LYS A 165 -21.01 -12.73 3.39
CA LYS A 165 -20.87 -12.44 4.83
C LYS A 165 -20.19 -11.06 4.93
N HIS A 166 -20.30 -10.37 6.07
CA HIS A 166 -19.56 -9.12 6.33
C HIS A 166 -18.08 -9.29 5.94
N ASP A 167 -17.68 -8.87 4.74
CA ASP A 167 -16.27 -8.82 4.37
C ASP A 167 -15.68 -7.61 5.09
N ASP A 168 -14.60 -7.84 5.83
CA ASP A 168 -13.80 -6.80 6.45
C ASP A 168 -13.23 -5.92 5.33
N VAL A 169 -13.79 -4.71 5.15
CA VAL A 169 -13.36 -3.78 4.12
C VAL A 169 -12.15 -3.02 4.65
N TYR A 170 -10.96 -3.35 4.18
CA TYR A 170 -9.75 -2.64 4.57
C TYR A 170 -9.57 -1.34 3.78
N HIS A 171 -9.07 -0.29 4.44
CA HIS A 171 -8.88 1.02 3.85
C HIS A 171 -7.52 1.64 4.19
N PHE A 172 -6.87 2.24 3.20
CA PHE A 172 -5.59 2.92 3.33
C PHE A 172 -5.78 4.42 3.52
N VAL A 173 -5.01 5.01 4.44
CA VAL A 173 -4.91 6.46 4.64
C VAL A 173 -3.45 6.87 4.75
N GLY A 174 -3.13 8.09 4.33
CA GLY A 174 -1.78 8.65 4.46
C GLY A 174 -1.65 9.64 5.61
N TYR A 175 -0.49 9.71 6.26
CA TYR A 175 -0.14 10.76 7.22
C TYR A 175 1.17 11.41 6.81
N LEU A 176 1.24 12.74 6.81
CA LEU A 176 2.50 13.45 6.62
C LEU A 176 2.44 14.89 7.14
N PRO A 177 3.59 15.49 7.49
CA PRO A 177 3.67 16.91 7.78
C PRO A 177 3.64 17.74 6.48
N VAL A 178 2.81 18.78 6.43
CA VAL A 178 2.82 19.81 5.38
C VAL A 178 2.87 21.17 6.05
N ASN A 179 3.87 21.99 5.72
CA ASN A 179 4.05 23.34 6.31
C ASN A 179 4.04 23.35 7.86
N GLY A 180 4.62 22.32 8.48
CA GLY A 180 4.71 22.18 9.94
C GLY A 180 3.41 21.75 10.64
N VAL A 181 2.38 21.37 9.89
CA VAL A 181 1.12 20.82 10.41
C VAL A 181 1.00 19.36 9.99
N LEU A 182 0.60 18.48 10.91
CA LEU A 182 0.36 17.07 10.58
C LEU A 182 -1.02 16.91 9.95
N TYR A 183 -1.08 16.26 8.79
CA TYR A 183 -2.33 15.95 8.10
C TYR A 183 -2.54 14.45 7.95
N GLU A 184 -3.80 14.03 8.04
CA GLU A 184 -4.27 12.73 7.58
C GLU A 184 -5.03 12.91 6.26
N LEU A 185 -4.59 12.17 5.24
CA LEU A 185 -5.14 12.17 3.89
C LEU A 185 -5.93 10.88 3.67
N ASP A 186 -7.19 10.90 4.09
CA ASP A 186 -8.15 9.83 3.87
C ASP A 186 -9.02 10.14 2.64
N GLY A 187 -8.84 9.36 1.57
CA GLY A 187 -9.57 9.54 0.31
C GLY A 187 -11.10 9.43 0.42
N LEU A 188 -11.64 8.82 1.46
CA LEU A 188 -13.09 8.71 1.69
C LEU A 188 -13.67 9.94 2.41
N LYS A 189 -12.83 10.88 2.87
CA LYS A 189 -13.25 12.12 3.52
C LYS A 189 -13.46 13.24 2.51
N GLU A 190 -14.15 14.29 2.95
CA GLU A 190 -14.38 15.49 2.14
C GLU A 190 -13.11 16.33 1.93
N GLY A 191 -12.14 16.21 2.82
CA GLY A 191 -10.86 16.91 2.77
C GLY A 191 -9.82 16.29 3.70
N PRO A 192 -8.56 16.78 3.68
CA PRO A 192 -7.54 16.45 4.67
C PRO A 192 -8.03 16.70 6.09
N ILE A 193 -7.64 15.83 7.02
CA ILE A 193 -7.89 16.03 8.45
C ILE A 193 -6.65 16.67 9.06
N ASP A 194 -6.83 17.84 9.68
CA ASP A 194 -5.80 18.60 10.38
C ASP A 194 -5.65 18.08 11.83
N HIS A 195 -4.46 17.55 12.15
CA HIS A 195 -4.12 17.05 13.50
C HIS A 195 -3.38 18.09 14.35
N GLY A 196 -3.12 19.29 13.82
CA GLY A 196 -2.50 20.40 14.53
C GLY A 196 -1.05 20.66 14.13
N LYS A 197 -0.56 21.83 14.56
CA LYS A 197 0.82 22.27 14.34
C LYS A 197 1.77 21.41 15.18
N ILE A 198 2.81 20.90 14.53
CA ILE A 198 3.88 20.15 15.18
C ILE A 198 4.72 21.14 15.99
N PRO A 199 4.94 20.91 17.31
CA PRO A 199 5.77 21.78 18.13
C PRO A 199 7.20 21.90 17.59
N GLU A 200 7.81 23.07 17.78
CA GLU A 200 9.21 23.29 17.45
C GLU A 200 10.10 22.33 18.26
N ASN A 201 11.13 21.74 17.62
CA ASN A 201 12.02 20.72 18.19
C ASN A 201 11.36 19.36 18.52
N THR A 202 10.17 19.08 18.01
CA THR A 202 9.57 17.74 18.09
C THR A 202 9.64 17.06 16.73
N ALA A 203 10.14 15.82 16.70
CA ALA A 203 10.09 15.01 15.48
C ALA A 203 8.62 14.70 15.14
N TRP A 204 8.25 14.80 13.86
CA TRP A 204 6.85 14.67 13.46
C TRP A 204 6.28 13.27 13.72
N ILE A 205 7.12 12.23 13.68
CA ILE A 205 6.75 10.85 14.03
C ILE A 205 6.32 10.76 15.49
N ASP A 206 7.04 11.43 16.40
CA ASP A 206 6.69 11.44 17.83
C ASP A 206 5.39 12.19 18.08
N PHE A 207 5.10 13.24 17.31
CA PHE A 207 3.82 13.93 17.34
C PHE A 207 2.67 13.04 16.78
N ALA A 208 2.93 12.27 15.72
CA ALA A 208 1.96 11.37 15.11
C ALA A 208 1.67 10.11 15.96
N ARG A 209 2.63 9.65 16.75
CA ARG A 209 2.56 8.45 17.58
C ARG A 209 1.27 8.34 18.42
N PRO A 210 0.91 9.28 19.31
CA PRO A 210 -0.31 9.16 20.11
C PRO A 210 -1.60 9.16 19.27
N ILE A 211 -1.59 9.79 18.08
CA ILE A 211 -2.73 9.81 17.15
C ILE A 211 -2.91 8.40 16.55
N LEU A 212 -1.82 7.80 16.09
CA LEU A 212 -1.81 6.45 15.54
C LEU A 212 -2.14 5.40 16.60
N GLU A 213 -1.54 5.47 17.78
CA GLU A 213 -1.83 4.57 18.91
C GLU A 213 -3.31 4.64 19.30
N LYS A 214 -3.90 5.85 19.36
CA LYS A 214 -5.34 6.00 19.61
C LYS A 214 -6.17 5.27 18.55
N ARG A 215 -5.77 5.37 17.27
CA ARG A 215 -6.47 4.70 16.16
C ARG A 215 -6.29 3.18 16.20
N MET A 216 -5.10 2.70 16.53
CA MET A 216 -4.79 1.27 16.70
C MET A 216 -5.58 0.67 17.87
N ASN A 217 -5.65 1.36 19.01
CA ASN A 217 -6.39 0.93 20.20
C ASN A 217 -7.92 0.85 19.98
N GLN A 218 -8.45 1.52 18.96
CA GLN A 218 -9.86 1.39 18.57
C GLN A 218 -10.14 0.10 17.75
N ARG A 219 -9.10 -0.63 17.35
CA ARG A 219 -9.21 -1.88 16.58
C ARG A 219 -9.12 -3.08 17.52
N ILE A 220 -10.29 -3.64 17.83
CA ILE A 220 -10.43 -4.77 18.78
C ILE A 220 -9.88 -6.06 18.17
N ASP A 221 -9.89 -6.18 16.84
CA ASP A 221 -9.42 -7.37 16.12
C ASP A 221 -7.90 -7.40 15.90
N GLY A 222 -7.20 -6.31 16.19
CA GLY A 222 -5.75 -6.18 15.98
C GLY A 222 -5.33 -6.14 14.51
N ASN A 223 -6.28 -6.05 13.57
CA ASN A 223 -6.00 -6.10 12.14
C ASN A 223 -5.74 -4.69 11.60
N PHE A 224 -4.47 -4.32 11.57
CA PHE A 224 -3.97 -3.12 10.92
C PHE A 224 -2.57 -3.37 10.39
N ASN A 225 -2.12 -2.50 9.48
CA ASN A 225 -0.74 -2.45 9.02
C ASN A 225 -0.30 -0.99 8.94
N LEU A 226 0.95 -0.72 9.27
CA LEU A 226 1.55 0.60 9.18
C LEU A 226 2.84 0.49 8.37
N MET A 227 2.99 1.33 7.36
CA MET A 227 4.20 1.45 6.57
C MET A 227 4.71 2.89 6.62
N ALA A 228 6.03 3.05 6.52
CA ALA A 228 6.69 4.34 6.36
C ALA A 228 7.25 4.46 4.95
N VAL A 229 7.01 5.60 4.31
CA VAL A 229 7.70 5.99 3.08
C VAL A 229 8.99 6.68 3.49
N VAL A 230 10.13 6.05 3.20
CA VAL A 230 11.46 6.50 3.62
C VAL A 230 12.38 6.67 2.40
N PRO A 231 13.45 7.46 2.52
CA PRO A 231 14.54 7.45 1.54
C PRO A 231 15.14 6.06 1.34
N ASP A 232 15.51 5.72 0.10
CA ASP A 232 16.12 4.42 -0.26
C ASP A 232 17.45 4.21 0.48
N ARG A 233 17.45 3.25 1.41
CA ARG A 233 18.57 2.95 2.33
C ARG A 233 19.80 2.50 1.58
N LEU A 234 19.63 1.69 0.54
CA LEU A 234 20.74 1.20 -0.28
C LEU A 234 21.52 2.36 -0.90
N THR A 235 20.83 3.29 -1.52
CA THR A 235 21.44 4.48 -2.14
C THR A 235 22.15 5.35 -1.09
N ILE A 236 21.54 5.53 0.08
CA ILE A 236 22.14 6.31 1.18
C ILE A 236 23.46 5.67 1.63
N TYR A 237 23.45 4.38 1.97
CA TYR A 237 24.65 3.71 2.46
C TYR A 237 25.76 3.65 1.41
N GLN A 238 25.41 3.48 0.13
CA GLN A 238 26.37 3.52 -0.96
C GLN A 238 27.06 4.88 -1.07
N LYS A 239 26.27 5.98 -1.05
CA LYS A 239 26.81 7.34 -1.09
C LYS A 239 27.71 7.64 0.11
N GLN A 240 27.27 7.28 1.33
CA GLN A 240 28.08 7.43 2.55
C GLN A 240 29.39 6.64 2.47
N LEU A 241 29.35 5.43 1.92
CA LEU A 241 30.54 4.60 1.75
C LEU A 241 31.53 5.22 0.76
N GLU A 242 31.05 5.77 -0.35
CA GLU A 242 31.89 6.48 -1.34
C GLU A 242 32.54 7.72 -0.73
N GLU A 243 31.77 8.54 0.00
CA GLU A 243 32.25 9.73 0.69
C GLU A 243 33.34 9.38 1.72
N ILE A 244 33.11 8.37 2.55
CA ILE A 244 34.08 7.94 3.57
C ILE A 244 35.34 7.34 2.93
N LYS A 245 35.22 6.52 1.88
CA LYS A 245 36.37 5.95 1.17
C LYS A 245 37.22 7.02 0.48
N SER A 246 36.62 8.13 0.07
CA SER A 246 37.33 9.28 -0.50
C SER A 246 38.04 10.16 0.55
N SER A 247 37.68 10.02 1.83
CA SER A 247 38.26 10.78 2.92
C SER A 247 39.52 10.11 3.49
N SER A 248 40.56 10.89 3.75
CA SER A 248 41.81 10.43 4.39
C SER A 248 41.63 9.93 5.83
N ALA A 249 40.48 10.18 6.45
CA ALA A 249 40.16 9.80 7.84
C ALA A 249 39.19 8.60 7.93
N ALA A 250 39.21 7.71 6.93
CA ALA A 250 38.32 6.57 6.87
C ALA A 250 38.50 5.61 8.06
N SER A 251 37.46 5.48 8.90
CA SER A 251 37.42 4.44 9.93
C SER A 251 37.01 3.11 9.30
N LEU A 252 37.87 2.09 9.45
CA LEU A 252 37.59 0.73 8.95
C LEU A 252 36.33 0.13 9.56
N GLU A 253 36.01 0.49 10.81
CA GLU A 253 34.80 0.00 11.50
C GLU A 253 33.52 0.50 10.82
N ILE A 254 33.46 1.79 10.49
CA ILE A 254 32.32 2.42 9.81
C ILE A 254 32.18 1.86 8.39
N ILE A 255 33.30 1.67 7.68
CA ILE A 255 33.30 1.03 6.35
C ILE A 255 32.69 -0.36 6.42
N ASN A 256 33.14 -1.20 7.35
CA ASN A 256 32.64 -2.57 7.50
C ASN A 256 31.14 -2.59 7.87
N GLU A 257 30.69 -1.65 8.70
CA GLU A 257 29.28 -1.51 9.05
C GLU A 257 28.43 -1.12 7.82
N LEU A 258 28.85 -0.10 7.07
CA LEU A 258 28.16 0.31 5.84
C LEU A 258 28.12 -0.80 4.79
N GLU A 259 29.22 -1.53 4.60
CA GLU A 259 29.26 -2.66 3.67
C GLU A 259 28.30 -3.78 4.10
N ARG A 260 28.21 -4.07 5.40
CA ARG A 260 27.21 -5.01 5.94
C ARG A 260 25.78 -4.52 5.72
N ASN A 261 25.52 -3.23 5.95
CA ASN A 261 24.19 -2.65 5.76
C ASN A 261 23.76 -2.67 4.29
N ILE A 262 24.67 -2.34 3.36
CA ILE A 262 24.46 -2.46 1.91
C ILE A 262 24.10 -3.90 1.52
N GLU A 263 24.81 -4.90 2.06
CA GLU A 263 24.52 -6.30 1.76
C GLU A 263 23.15 -6.74 2.32
N ASN A 264 22.77 -6.25 3.50
CA ASN A 264 21.45 -6.48 4.07
C ASN A 264 20.34 -5.90 3.19
N GLU A 265 20.47 -4.65 2.73
CA GLU A 265 19.50 -4.02 1.84
C GLU A 265 19.41 -4.71 0.48
N LYS A 266 20.54 -5.14 -0.10
CA LYS A 266 20.55 -5.93 -1.34
C LYS A 266 19.79 -7.26 -1.17
N ARG A 267 19.99 -7.94 -0.04
CA ARG A 267 19.27 -9.19 0.27
C ARG A 267 17.78 -8.95 0.45
N LYS A 268 17.38 -7.89 1.17
CA LYS A 268 15.98 -7.46 1.33
C LYS A 268 15.33 -7.19 -0.03
N ALA A 269 15.98 -6.40 -0.89
CA ALA A 269 15.50 -6.12 -2.25
C ALA A 269 15.37 -7.39 -3.12
N ALA A 270 16.33 -8.31 -3.03
CA ALA A 270 16.28 -9.59 -3.73
C ALA A 270 15.09 -10.45 -3.25
N ASN A 271 14.84 -10.49 -1.94
CA ASN A 271 13.70 -11.21 -1.36
C ASN A 271 12.37 -10.60 -1.83
N HIS A 272 12.21 -9.27 -1.77
CA HIS A 272 11.00 -8.60 -2.26
C HIS A 272 10.74 -8.89 -3.74
N ARG A 273 11.80 -8.89 -4.57
CA ARG A 273 11.69 -9.24 -5.98
C ARG A 273 11.23 -10.69 -6.16
N GLN A 274 11.77 -11.63 -5.38
CA GLN A 274 11.37 -13.03 -5.43
C GLN A 274 9.90 -13.21 -5.02
N GLU A 275 9.46 -12.54 -3.96
CA GLU A 275 8.07 -12.57 -3.51
C GLU A 275 7.12 -11.99 -4.57
N ASN A 276 7.50 -10.87 -5.22
CA ASN A 276 6.69 -10.31 -6.30
C ASN A 276 6.56 -11.28 -7.49
N ILE A 277 7.62 -12.01 -7.84
CA ILE A 277 7.56 -13.07 -8.86
C ILE A 277 6.58 -14.17 -8.44
N ARG A 278 6.59 -14.60 -7.17
CA ARG A 278 5.66 -15.60 -6.62
C ARG A 278 4.21 -15.11 -6.68
N ARG A 279 3.93 -13.90 -6.21
CA ARG A 279 2.58 -13.29 -6.20
C ARG A 279 1.93 -13.23 -7.59
N ARG A 280 2.76 -12.97 -8.62
CA ARG A 280 2.31 -12.83 -10.01
C ARG A 280 2.32 -14.16 -10.78
N HIS A 281 2.84 -15.24 -10.20
CA HIS A 281 2.97 -16.51 -10.89
C HIS A 281 1.61 -17.20 -11.05
N ASN A 282 1.33 -17.71 -12.25
CA ASN A 282 0.17 -18.55 -12.48
C ASN A 282 0.43 -19.97 -11.97
N TYR A 283 -0.07 -20.28 -10.78
CA TYR A 283 0.06 -21.62 -10.18
C TYR A 283 -0.94 -22.65 -10.73
N LEU A 284 -1.90 -22.29 -11.59
CA LEU A 284 -2.91 -23.23 -12.08
C LEU A 284 -2.30 -24.43 -12.83
N PRO A 285 -1.34 -24.26 -13.77
CA PRO A 285 -0.70 -25.40 -14.42
C PRO A 285 -0.01 -26.34 -13.41
N LEU A 286 0.69 -25.78 -12.42
CA LEU A 286 1.34 -26.56 -11.36
C LEU A 286 0.32 -27.36 -10.54
N ILE A 287 -0.79 -26.72 -10.14
CA ILE A 287 -1.86 -27.36 -9.36
C ILE A 287 -2.48 -28.51 -10.17
N VAL A 288 -2.78 -28.29 -11.46
CA VAL A 288 -3.38 -29.31 -12.33
C VAL A 288 -2.44 -30.51 -12.50
N GLU A 289 -1.16 -30.29 -12.76
CA GLU A 289 -0.18 -31.37 -12.90
C GLU A 289 0.07 -32.13 -11.59
N LEU A 290 0.07 -31.43 -10.45
CA LEU A 290 0.14 -32.07 -9.13
C LEU A 290 -1.06 -33.00 -8.91
N LEU A 291 -2.28 -32.54 -9.21
CA LEU A 291 -3.49 -33.35 -9.06
C LEU A 291 -3.49 -34.57 -9.98
N LYS A 292 -3.03 -34.43 -11.23
CA LYS A 292 -2.86 -35.56 -12.16
C LYS A 292 -1.88 -36.59 -11.62
N THR A 293 -0.70 -36.15 -11.17
CA THR A 293 0.34 -37.02 -10.61
C THR A 293 -0.18 -37.81 -9.40
N LEU A 294 -0.90 -37.16 -8.49
CA LEU A 294 -1.50 -37.82 -7.33
C LEU A 294 -2.59 -38.82 -7.71
N ALA A 295 -3.34 -38.55 -8.80
CA ALA A 295 -4.35 -39.47 -9.31
C ALA A 295 -3.72 -40.72 -9.93
N GLU A 296 -2.67 -40.53 -10.74
CA GLU A 296 -1.90 -41.62 -11.37
C GLU A 296 -1.24 -42.54 -10.34
N GLN A 297 -0.76 -41.97 -9.23
CA GLN A 297 -0.21 -42.73 -8.10
C GLN A 297 -1.28 -43.39 -7.21
N GLY A 298 -2.57 -43.16 -7.48
CA GLY A 298 -3.68 -43.74 -6.72
C GLY A 298 -3.88 -43.15 -5.31
N CYS A 299 -3.12 -42.11 -4.93
CA CYS A 299 -3.13 -41.54 -3.58
C CYS A 299 -4.07 -40.32 -3.43
N LEU A 300 -4.55 -39.74 -4.52
CA LEU A 300 -5.40 -38.54 -4.49
C LEU A 300 -6.66 -38.70 -3.64
N VAL A 301 -7.42 -39.80 -3.82
CA VAL A 301 -8.68 -40.05 -3.10
C VAL A 301 -8.43 -40.21 -1.60
N GLU A 302 -7.34 -40.87 -1.22
CA GLU A 302 -6.94 -41.04 0.17
C GLU A 302 -6.66 -39.67 0.82
N TYR A 303 -5.85 -38.82 0.18
CA TYR A 303 -5.52 -37.50 0.71
C TYR A 303 -6.74 -36.57 0.80
N VAL A 304 -7.63 -36.59 -0.19
CA VAL A 304 -8.89 -35.83 -0.16
C VAL A 304 -9.77 -36.30 1.00
N SER A 305 -9.84 -37.60 1.24
CA SER A 305 -10.63 -38.17 2.34
C SER A 305 -10.06 -37.79 3.71
N LYS A 306 -8.73 -37.87 3.89
CA LYS A 306 -8.05 -37.40 5.09
C LYS A 306 -8.31 -35.91 5.34
N ALA A 307 -8.17 -35.08 4.31
CA ALA A 307 -8.43 -33.64 4.41
C ALA A 307 -9.90 -33.34 4.79
N ARG A 308 -10.87 -34.10 4.26
CA ARG A 308 -12.29 -33.97 4.62
C ARG A 308 -12.55 -34.32 6.08
N ALA A 309 -11.95 -35.40 6.59
CA ALA A 309 -12.09 -35.79 7.99
C ALA A 309 -11.57 -34.70 8.93
N ILE A 310 -10.36 -34.19 8.68
CA ILE A 310 -9.76 -33.08 9.44
C ILE A 310 -10.65 -31.83 9.39
N ALA A 311 -11.21 -31.50 8.22
CA ALA A 311 -12.10 -30.34 8.08
C ALA A 311 -13.41 -30.51 8.88
N GLN A 312 -13.96 -31.71 8.96
CA GLN A 312 -15.15 -32.02 9.76
C GLN A 312 -14.87 -31.92 11.26
N GLU A 313 -13.74 -32.46 11.73
CA GLU A 313 -13.31 -32.34 13.14
C GLU A 313 -13.16 -30.87 13.55
N ARG A 314 -12.49 -30.06 12.74
CA ARG A 314 -12.34 -28.62 13.00
C ARG A 314 -13.67 -27.87 13.07
N LYS A 315 -14.66 -28.26 12.25
CA LYS A 315 -16.02 -27.69 12.32
C LYS A 315 -16.75 -28.10 13.59
N GLY A 316 -16.62 -29.35 14.03
CA GLY A 316 -17.21 -29.85 15.28
C GLY A 316 -16.68 -29.10 16.50
N VAL A 317 -15.36 -28.89 16.58
CA VAL A 317 -14.71 -28.14 17.67
C VAL A 317 -15.18 -26.69 17.72
N LYS A 318 -15.24 -25.99 16.58
CA LYS A 318 -15.75 -24.61 16.51
C LYS A 318 -17.23 -24.50 16.89
N SER A 319 -18.05 -25.50 16.56
CA SER A 319 -19.48 -25.52 16.93
C SER A 319 -19.70 -25.71 18.43
N ASN A 320 -18.84 -26.51 19.08
CA ASN A 320 -18.91 -26.74 20.52
C ASN A 320 -18.39 -25.53 21.32
N ALA A 321 -17.33 -24.88 20.85
CA ALA A 321 -16.80 -23.66 21.46
C ALA A 321 -17.75 -22.44 21.33
N ALA A 322 -18.61 -22.41 20.32
CA ALA A 322 -19.62 -21.36 20.14
C ALA A 322 -20.94 -21.62 20.91
N LYS A 323 -21.09 -22.80 21.52
CA LYS A 323 -22.27 -23.19 22.31
C LYS A 323 -22.03 -23.18 23.82
N MET A 324 -20.78 -23.02 24.26
CA MET A 324 -20.40 -22.74 25.65
C MET A 324 -20.30 -21.22 25.84
#